data_AF-A0A645B7T2-F1
#
_entry.id   AF-A0A645B7T2-F1
#
_cell.length_a   1.000
_cell.length_b   1.000
_cell.length_c   1.000
_cell.angle_alpha   90.00
_cell.angle_beta   90.00
_cell.angle_gamma   90.00
#
_symmetry.space_group_name_H-M   'P 1'
#
loop_
_entity.id
_entity.type
_entity.pdbx_description
1 polymer ?
#
loop_
_entity_poly.entity_id
_entity_poly.type
_entity_poly.pdbx_seq_one_letter_code
_entity_poly.pdbx_strand_id
1 'polypeptide(L)'
;MKGLINDNFGGGFSSQVDYAFTIIGGESRNPREVKKIILDYIEKYKEEGLNKDEFERVKKKKIGNFLKYFDSVNFIANNFLSYNFKDINLLDYLDELKSIKFEEVDARLKSHLKEEYCVISIVEPTTK
;
A
#
# COMPACT_ATOMS: atom_id res chain seq x y z
N MET A 1 -6.91 10.86 20.18
CA MET A 1 -5.78 10.20 19.48
C MET A 1 -4.60 10.10 20.44
N LYS A 2 -3.90 8.95 20.51
CA LYS A 2 -2.77 8.72 21.44
C LYS A 2 -1.49 9.54 21.12
N GLY A 3 -1.50 10.40 20.09
CA GLY A 3 -0.36 11.25 19.72
C GLY A 3 0.88 10.48 19.24
N LEU A 4 0.70 9.24 18.75
CA LEU A 4 1.80 8.37 18.33
C LEU A 4 2.31 8.63 16.91
N ILE A 5 1.48 9.24 16.06
CA ILE A 5 1.78 9.56 14.65
C ILE A 5 1.31 10.99 14.34
N ASN A 6 1.76 11.55 13.23
CA ASN A 6 1.30 12.84 12.70
C ASN A 6 0.73 12.69 11.27
N ASP A 7 0.37 13.81 10.65
CA ASP A 7 -0.28 13.85 9.34
C ASP A 7 0.60 13.34 8.19
N ASN A 8 1.91 13.23 8.40
CA ASN A 8 2.85 12.67 7.43
C ASN A 8 2.92 11.14 7.48
N PHE A 9 2.26 10.50 8.45
CA PHE A 9 2.25 9.05 8.56
C PHE A 9 1.44 8.42 7.42
N GLY A 10 2.05 7.47 6.71
CA GLY A 10 1.45 6.87 5.53
C GLY A 10 1.97 5.48 5.24
N GLY A 11 1.44 4.91 4.17
CA GLY A 11 1.86 3.61 3.67
C GLY A 11 1.78 3.53 2.16
N GLY A 12 2.59 2.66 1.59
CA GLY A 12 2.70 2.43 0.16
C GLY A 12 3.15 1.02 -0.17
N PHE A 13 2.99 0.66 -1.44
CA PHE A 13 3.48 -0.59 -2.00
C PHE A 13 4.32 -0.25 -3.22
N SER A 14 5.47 -0.91 -3.35
CA SER A 14 6.35 -0.81 -4.51
C SER A 14 6.60 -2.19 -5.06
N SER A 15 6.59 -2.32 -6.38
CA SER A 15 6.91 -3.55 -7.10
C SER A 15 7.79 -3.25 -8.30
N GLN A 16 8.85 -4.04 -8.43
CA GLN A 16 9.66 -4.20 -9.62
C GLN A 16 9.48 -5.62 -10.16
N VAL A 17 10.25 -5.97 -11.19
CA VAL A 17 10.19 -7.29 -11.86
C VAL A 17 10.64 -8.41 -10.92
N ASP A 18 11.61 -8.11 -10.05
CA ASP A 18 12.34 -9.08 -9.22
C ASP A 18 12.11 -8.91 -7.71
N TYR A 19 11.50 -7.81 -7.28
CA TYR A 19 11.17 -7.58 -5.87
C TYR A 19 9.92 -6.73 -5.67
N ALA A 20 9.33 -6.84 -4.48
CA ALA A 20 8.25 -5.98 -4.04
C ALA A 20 8.27 -5.82 -2.51
N PHE A 21 7.78 -4.68 -2.03
CA PHE A 21 7.66 -4.43 -0.60
C PHE A 21 6.52 -3.47 -0.27
N THR A 22 5.99 -3.61 0.95
CA THR A 22 5.12 -2.62 1.58
C THR A 22 5.95 -1.79 2.54
N ILE A 23 5.78 -0.47 2.50
CA ILE A 23 6.37 0.45 3.45
C ILE A 23 5.25 1.15 4.22
N ILE A 24 5.39 1.25 5.53
CA ILE A 24 4.53 2.02 6.41
C ILE A 24 5.46 2.83 7.29
N GLY A 25 5.26 4.15 7.35
CA GLY A 25 6.21 5.01 8.04
C GLY A 25 5.73 6.43 8.20
N GLY A 26 6.45 7.15 9.05
CA GLY A 26 6.20 8.53 9.43
C GLY A 26 6.93 8.84 10.73
N GLU A 27 6.64 10.01 11.29
CA GLU A 27 7.26 10.44 12.54
C GLU A 27 6.51 9.88 13.75
N SER A 28 7.26 9.42 14.76
CA SER A 28 6.69 8.94 16.02
C SER A 28 7.63 9.18 17.18
N ARG A 29 7.07 9.53 18.34
CA ARG A 29 7.80 9.55 19.62
C ARG A 29 8.02 8.16 20.20
N ASN A 30 7.30 7.15 19.71
CA ASN A 30 7.43 5.76 20.14
C ASN A 30 7.24 4.81 18.94
N PRO A 31 8.24 4.70 18.03
CA PRO A 31 8.13 3.93 16.79
C PRO A 31 7.92 2.43 17.03
N ARG A 32 8.40 1.90 18.16
CA ARG A 32 8.21 0.48 18.52
C ARG A 32 6.76 0.18 18.90
N GLU A 33 6.11 1.08 19.63
CA GLU A 33 4.67 0.97 19.91
C GLU A 33 3.84 1.10 18.63
N VAL A 34 4.23 1.99 17.71
CA VAL A 34 3.58 2.10 16.39
C VAL A 34 3.68 0.79 15.61
N LYS A 35 4.86 0.16 15.54
CA LYS A 35 5.03 -1.16 14.91
C LYS A 35 4.10 -2.20 15.54
N LYS A 36 4.08 -2.28 16.88
CA LYS A 36 3.24 -3.24 17.60
C LYS A 36 1.76 -3.06 17.22
N ILE A 37 1.25 -1.83 17.29
CA ILE A 37 -0.14 -1.52 16.94
C ILE A 37 -0.45 -1.92 15.49
N ILE A 38 0.45 -1.65 14.54
CA ILE A 38 0.25 -2.03 13.13
C ILE A 38 0.15 -3.54 12.98
N LEU A 39 1.05 -4.30 13.62
CA LEU A 39 1.02 -5.76 13.57
C LEU A 39 -0.24 -6.33 14.23
N ASP A 40 -0.62 -5.83 15.40
CA ASP A 40 -1.87 -6.23 16.08
C ASP A 40 -3.09 -5.99 15.17
N TYR A 41 -3.13 -4.87 14.44
CA TYR A 41 -4.19 -4.57 13.48
C TYR A 41 -4.17 -5.52 12.26
N ILE A 42 -2.99 -5.86 11.74
CA ILE A 42 -2.86 -6.79 10.62
C ILE A 42 -3.33 -8.18 11.02
N GLU A 43 -2.90 -8.70 12.17
CA GLU A 43 -3.31 -10.01 12.66
C GLU A 43 -4.81 -10.07 12.93
N LYS A 44 -5.37 -9.02 13.56
CA LYS A 44 -6.81 -8.88 13.73
C LYS A 44 -7.57 -9.06 12.40
N TYR A 45 -7.17 -8.35 11.35
CA TYR A 45 -7.86 -8.45 10.05
C TYR A 45 -7.58 -9.75 9.29
N LYS A 46 -6.49 -10.47 9.58
CA LYS A 46 -6.29 -11.82 9.03
C LYS A 46 -7.28 -12.81 9.63
N GLU A 47 -7.62 -12.65 10.90
CA GLU A 47 -8.58 -13.49 11.62
C GLU A 47 -10.03 -13.11 11.31
N GLU A 48 -10.37 -11.83 11.43
CA GLU A 48 -11.74 -11.32 11.22
C GLU A 48 -12.13 -11.24 9.73
N GLY A 49 -11.14 -11.12 8.84
CA GLY A 49 -11.34 -10.85 7.42
C GLY A 49 -11.59 -9.38 7.12
N LEU A 50 -11.50 -9.03 5.83
CA LEU A 50 -11.80 -7.69 5.34
C LEU A 50 -13.30 -7.47 5.15
N ASN A 51 -13.75 -6.21 5.19
CA ASN A 51 -15.13 -5.87 4.87
C ASN A 51 -15.33 -5.71 3.35
N LYS A 52 -16.33 -6.41 2.80
CA LYS A 52 -16.60 -6.43 1.35
C LYS A 52 -17.10 -5.07 0.81
N ASP A 53 -17.91 -4.34 1.56
CA ASP A 53 -18.38 -3.00 1.15
C ASP A 53 -17.23 -1.98 1.14
N GLU A 54 -16.30 -2.10 2.09
CA GLU A 54 -15.09 -1.29 2.11
C GLU A 54 -14.17 -1.59 0.93
N PHE A 55 -14.00 -2.87 0.60
CA PHE A 55 -13.28 -3.28 -0.61
C PHE A 55 -13.87 -2.64 -1.87
N GLU A 56 -15.18 -2.73 -2.07
CA GLU A 56 -15.86 -2.11 -3.24
C GLU A 56 -15.65 -0.59 -3.28
N ARG A 57 -15.72 0.08 -2.12
CA ARG A 57 -15.47 1.52 -2.00
C ARG A 57 -14.03 1.88 -2.36
N VAL A 58 -13.05 1.11 -1.87
CA VAL A 58 -11.63 1.32 -2.18
C VAL A 58 -11.34 1.04 -3.65
N LYS A 59 -11.91 -0.02 -4.23
CA LYS A 59 -11.79 -0.36 -5.65
C LYS A 59 -12.31 0.76 -6.54
N LYS A 60 -13.51 1.28 -6.26
CA LYS A 60 -14.08 2.46 -6.97
C LYS A 60 -13.19 3.69 -6.84
N LYS A 61 -12.65 3.95 -5.64
CA LYS A 61 -11.70 5.06 -5.42
C LYS A 61 -10.43 4.90 -6.25
N LYS A 62 -9.86 3.69 -6.32
CA LYS A 62 -8.67 3.40 -7.13
C LYS A 62 -8.93 3.59 -8.63
N ILE A 63 -10.08 3.13 -9.13
CA ILE A 63 -10.51 3.33 -10.52
C ILE A 63 -10.63 4.82 -10.82
N GLY A 64 -11.34 5.58 -9.98
CA GLY A 64 -11.49 7.03 -10.16
C GLY A 64 -10.15 7.77 -10.15
N ASN A 65 -9.23 7.40 -9.25
CA ASN A 65 -7.88 7.97 -9.22
C ASN A 65 -7.09 7.64 -10.48
N PHE A 66 -7.18 6.41 -10.98
CA PHE A 66 -6.50 6.01 -12.21
C PHE A 66 -6.99 6.82 -13.42
N LEU A 67 -8.32 7.01 -13.54
CA LEU A 67 -8.90 7.81 -14.63
C LEU A 67 -8.43 9.28 -14.58
N LYS A 68 -8.41 9.89 -13.39
CA LYS A 68 -7.90 11.26 -13.20
C LYS A 68 -6.45 11.44 -13.64
N TYR A 69 -5.65 10.38 -13.63
CA TYR A 69 -4.27 10.49 -14.06
C TYR A 69 -4.11 10.75 -15.57
N PHE A 70 -5.13 10.46 -16.37
CA PHE A 70 -5.13 10.77 -17.80
C PHE A 70 -5.36 12.26 -18.09
N ASP A 71 -5.76 13.05 -17.10
CA ASP A 71 -5.83 14.52 -17.22
C ASP A 71 -4.43 15.17 -17.21
N SER A 72 -3.36 14.39 -16.96
CA SER A 72 -1.99 14.87 -16.88
C SER A 72 -1.09 14.19 -17.91
N VAL A 73 -0.73 14.93 -18.96
CA VAL A 73 0.22 14.47 -19.99
C VAL A 73 1.56 14.03 -19.38
N ASN A 74 2.04 14.76 -18.37
CA ASN A 74 3.26 14.42 -17.65
C ASN A 74 3.14 13.09 -16.90
N PHE A 75 1.98 12.81 -16.28
CA PHE A 75 1.77 11.53 -15.63
C PHE A 75 1.78 10.40 -16.66
N ILE A 76 1.06 10.58 -17.78
CA ILE A 76 0.98 9.58 -18.85
C ILE A 76 2.39 9.28 -19.38
N ALA A 77 3.18 10.29 -19.73
CA ALA A 77 4.53 10.08 -20.27
C ALA A 77 5.44 9.29 -19.31
N ASN A 78 5.47 9.66 -18.03
CA ASN A 78 6.31 8.99 -17.04
C ASN A 78 5.86 7.54 -16.76
N ASN A 79 4.55 7.32 -16.63
CA ASN A 79 4.03 6.00 -16.30
C ASN A 79 4.03 5.06 -17.50
N PHE A 80 3.70 5.57 -18.70
CA PHE A 80 3.71 4.76 -19.92
C PHE A 80 5.10 4.16 -20.16
N LEU A 81 6.16 4.97 -20.07
CA LEU A 81 7.54 4.46 -20.17
C LEU A 81 7.87 3.47 -19.04
N SER A 82 7.50 3.79 -17.80
CA SER A 82 7.78 2.92 -16.64
C SER A 82 7.10 1.55 -16.74
N TYR A 83 5.87 1.49 -17.25
CA TYR A 83 5.15 0.23 -17.49
C TYR A 83 5.69 -0.50 -18.71
N ASN A 84 6.05 0.22 -19.78
CA ASN A 84 6.63 -0.38 -20.97
C ASN A 84 7.96 -1.10 -20.68
N PHE A 85 8.82 -0.54 -19.82
CA PHE A 85 10.04 -1.22 -19.36
C PHE A 85 9.78 -2.49 -18.52
N LYS A 86 8.54 -2.70 -18.08
CA LYS A 86 8.10 -3.89 -17.35
C LYS A 86 7.25 -4.82 -18.22
N ASP A 87 7.20 -4.58 -19.53
CA ASP A 87 6.33 -5.28 -20.49
C ASP A 87 4.84 -5.21 -20.11
N ILE A 88 4.43 -4.11 -19.45
CA ILE A 88 3.04 -3.85 -19.07
C ILE A 88 2.47 -2.77 -19.99
N ASN A 89 1.30 -3.05 -20.56
CA ASN A 89 0.52 -2.03 -21.25
C ASN A 89 -0.31 -1.24 -20.24
N LEU A 90 -0.06 0.08 -20.14
CA LEU A 90 -0.78 0.98 -19.23
C LEU A 90 -2.31 0.95 -19.45
N LEU A 91 -2.78 0.70 -20.68
CA LEU A 91 -4.22 0.69 -20.98
C LEU A 91 -4.94 -0.52 -20.37
N ASP A 92 -4.23 -1.63 -20.20
CA ASP A 92 -4.79 -2.86 -19.63
C ASP A 92 -4.99 -2.74 -18.10
N TYR A 93 -4.30 -1.79 -17.46
CA TYR A 93 -4.35 -1.57 -16.02
C TYR A 93 -5.77 -1.30 -15.50
N LEU A 94 -6.61 -0.60 -16.28
CA LEU A 94 -7.99 -0.31 -15.85
C LEU A 94 -8.82 -1.60 -15.77
N ASP A 95 -8.69 -2.48 -16.75
CA ASP A 95 -9.46 -3.71 -16.79
C ASP A 95 -8.94 -4.71 -15.75
N GLU A 96 -7.63 -4.73 -15.52
CA GLU A 96 -7.05 -5.49 -14.42
C GLU A 96 -7.53 -4.97 -13.07
N LEU A 97 -7.56 -3.65 -12.86
CA LEU A 97 -8.08 -3.07 -11.61
C LEU A 97 -9.57 -3.42 -11.38
N LYS A 98 -10.36 -3.58 -12.46
CA LYS A 98 -11.75 -4.05 -12.38
C LYS A 98 -11.86 -5.55 -12.15
N SER A 99 -10.88 -6.36 -12.58
CA SER A 99 -10.91 -7.82 -12.46
C SER A 99 -10.66 -8.29 -11.02
N ILE A 100 -9.90 -7.51 -10.23
CA ILE A 100 -9.54 -7.83 -8.84
C ILE A 100 -10.78 -8.22 -8.02
N LYS A 101 -10.71 -9.39 -7.39
CA LYS A 101 -11.76 -9.96 -6.55
C LYS A 101 -11.45 -9.73 -5.08
N PHE A 102 -12.51 -9.72 -4.27
CA PHE A 102 -12.40 -9.55 -2.83
C PHE A 102 -11.52 -10.64 -2.20
N GLU A 103 -11.69 -11.88 -2.66
CA GLU A 103 -10.99 -13.06 -2.15
C GLU A 103 -9.49 -13.01 -2.42
N GLU A 104 -9.07 -12.37 -3.53
CA GLU A 104 -7.66 -12.18 -3.86
C GLU A 104 -6.98 -11.19 -2.91
N VAL A 105 -7.70 -10.12 -2.51
CA VAL A 105 -7.19 -9.14 -1.55
C VAL A 105 -7.10 -9.74 -0.14
N ASP A 106 -8.11 -10.53 0.26
CA ASP A 106 -8.07 -11.26 1.53
C ASP A 106 -6.92 -12.28 1.58
N ALA A 107 -6.73 -13.05 0.50
CA ALA A 107 -5.59 -13.94 0.37
C ALA A 107 -4.25 -13.19 0.36
N ARG A 108 -4.19 -11.99 -0.24
CA ARG A 108 -2.99 -11.16 -0.26
C ARG A 108 -2.62 -10.63 1.12
N LEU A 109 -3.60 -10.23 1.94
CA LEU A 109 -3.39 -9.85 3.34
C LEU A 109 -2.70 -10.96 4.13
N LYS A 110 -3.15 -12.20 3.97
CA LYS A 110 -2.62 -13.38 4.66
C LYS A 110 -1.23 -13.80 4.17
N SER A 111 -0.96 -13.67 2.88
CA SER A 111 0.30 -14.13 2.27
C SER A 111 1.44 -13.11 2.28
N HIS A 112 1.13 -11.81 2.19
CA HIS A 112 2.12 -10.74 2.03
C HIS A 112 2.60 -10.15 3.35
N LEU A 113 1.68 -9.80 4.25
CA LEU A 113 1.99 -9.05 5.47
C LEU A 113 2.30 -10.00 6.63
N LYS A 114 3.49 -10.63 6.61
CA LYS A 114 3.92 -11.54 7.67
C LYS A 114 4.98 -10.91 8.57
N GLU A 115 4.88 -11.13 9.89
CA GLU A 115 5.85 -10.59 10.85
C GLU A 115 7.27 -11.08 10.60
N GLU A 116 7.43 -12.34 10.16
CA GLU A 116 8.73 -12.93 9.81
C GLU A 116 9.47 -12.18 8.67
N TYR A 117 8.75 -11.44 7.82
CA TYR A 117 9.31 -10.63 6.74
C TYR A 117 9.31 -9.12 7.07
N CYS A 118 8.93 -8.75 8.30
CA CYS A 118 8.82 -7.36 8.72
C CYS A 118 10.13 -6.82 9.29
N VAL A 119 10.60 -5.70 8.75
CA VAL A 119 11.75 -4.94 9.26
C VAL A 119 11.28 -3.57 9.73
N ILE A 120 11.90 -3.05 10.79
CA ILE A 120 11.74 -1.66 11.23
C ILE A 120 13.08 -0.93 11.13
N SER A 121 13.06 0.24 10.50
CA SER A 121 14.17 1.18 10.49
C SER A 121 13.78 2.43 11.27
N ILE A 122 14.60 2.82 12.25
CA ILE A 122 14.36 3.97 13.12
C ILE A 122 15.50 4.95 12.93
N VAL A 123 15.18 6.18 12.53
CA VAL A 123 16.12 7.30 12.50
C VAL A 123 15.93 8.11 13.78
N GLU A 124 16.95 8.13 14.62
CA GLU A 124 16.94 8.89 15.87
C GLU A 124 17.70 10.22 15.70
N PRO A 125 17.24 11.31 16.32
CA PRO A 125 18.00 12.55 16.34
C PRO A 125 19.33 12.32 17.08
N THR A 126 20.43 12.81 16.51
CA THR A 126 21.71 12.85 17.22
C THR A 126 21.57 13.76 18.44
N THR A 127 21.92 13.24 19.62
CA THR A 127 22.11 14.05 20.81
C THR A 127 23.27 15.01 20.55
N LYS A 128 22.99 16.32 20.55
CA LYS A 128 24.01 17.37 20.74
C LYS A 128 23.93 17.85 22.16
#